data_AF-A0A8S0SP99-F1
#
_entry.id   AF-A0A8S0SP99-F1
#
_cell.length_a   1.000
_cell.length_b   1.000
_cell.length_c   1.000
_cell.angle_alpha   90.00
_cell.angle_beta   90.00
_cell.angle_gamma   90.00
#
_symmetry.space_group_name_H-M   'P 1'
#
loop_
_entity.id
_entity.type
_entity.pdbx_description
1 polymer ?
#
loop_
_entity_poly.entity_id
_entity_poly.type
_entity_poly.pdbx_seq_one_letter_code
_entity_poly.pdbx_strand_id
1 'polypeptide(L)'
;MIIFAYCSVSRIFQFYFLPTSFLQAYVQQLETSRLKLAQLELELERARHQGLLIGGATANMGLCGSVNPGTFNLFGMAQNDVILILTYKCHQDIWDTCAGIAAFEMEYGHWIEVQQRKIYELRNVLQSPNGDVEVRLLVEDVVEHYGNLFRMKRDAARADAFYLVFGMWRTPVEQFFLWIGGFQPSELINVVMPQLEDLTDQQLVKVRNLQHSCQQAEDALKQGMDKLRQTLAQSITTLAGEATSYSSQVVSTRENLESLESFVQQADHLREQSLRRMSCILTPRQAAKCLLAFGEHLQNLRALGSLWAASPRKFA
;
A
#
# COMPACT_ATOMS: atom_id res chain seq x y z
N MET A 1 -21.72 -15.11 -9.79
CA MET A 1 -21.46 -15.50 -8.39
C MET A 1 -20.24 -16.41 -8.19
N ILE A 2 -19.85 -17.25 -9.17
CA ILE A 2 -18.71 -18.19 -9.02
C ILE A 2 -17.33 -17.57 -9.35
N ILE A 3 -17.29 -16.49 -10.14
CA ILE A 3 -16.02 -15.81 -10.52
C ILE A 3 -15.42 -14.99 -9.36
N PHE A 4 -16.25 -14.51 -8.42
CA PHE A 4 -15.77 -13.75 -7.24
C PHE A 4 -15.04 -14.63 -6.21
N ALA A 5 -15.38 -15.92 -6.10
CA ALA A 5 -14.68 -16.83 -5.20
C ALA A 5 -13.22 -17.09 -5.65
N TYR A 6 -12.94 -17.10 -6.96
CA TYR A 6 -11.59 -17.34 -7.48
C TYR A 6 -10.63 -16.17 -7.24
N CYS A 7 -11.12 -14.92 -7.26
CA CYS A 7 -10.27 -13.75 -7.02
C CYS A 7 -9.87 -13.64 -5.54
N SER A 8 -10.74 -14.05 -4.62
CA SER A 8 -10.44 -14.10 -3.17
C SER A 8 -9.53 -15.28 -2.80
N VAL A 9 -9.69 -16.46 -3.41
CA VAL A 9 -8.88 -17.65 -3.08
C VAL A 9 -7.44 -17.53 -3.58
N SER A 10 -7.20 -16.89 -4.74
CA SER A 10 -5.82 -16.64 -5.20
C SER A 10 -5.06 -15.60 -4.35
N ARG A 11 -5.76 -14.62 -3.76
CA ARG A 11 -5.13 -13.63 -2.84
C ARG A 11 -4.85 -14.22 -1.45
N ILE A 12 -5.64 -15.19 -0.99
CA ILE A 12 -5.39 -15.91 0.27
C ILE A 12 -4.12 -16.77 0.18
N PHE A 13 -3.79 -17.32 -0.99
CA PHE A 13 -2.58 -18.12 -1.18
C PHE A 13 -1.26 -17.31 -1.21
N GLN A 14 -1.31 -15.99 -1.07
CA GLN A 14 -0.10 -15.13 -0.98
C GLN A 14 0.18 -14.63 0.44
N PHE A 15 -0.63 -15.05 1.43
CA PHE A 15 -0.43 -14.75 2.86
C PHE A 15 0.71 -15.56 3.54
N TYR A 16 1.48 -16.36 2.80
CA TYR A 16 2.52 -17.24 3.34
C TYR A 16 3.77 -16.53 3.91
N PHE A 17 3.75 -15.22 4.11
CA PHE A 17 4.85 -14.46 4.71
C PHE A 17 4.45 -13.54 5.87
N LEU A 18 3.29 -13.75 6.51
CA LEU A 18 3.05 -13.19 7.83
C LEU A 18 3.72 -14.06 8.91
N PRO A 19 4.36 -13.46 9.95
CA PRO A 19 4.85 -14.22 11.08
C PRO A 19 3.71 -15.08 11.65
N THR A 20 3.98 -16.37 11.86
CA THR A 20 3.00 -17.42 12.19
C THR A 20 2.07 -17.09 13.36
N SER A 21 2.50 -16.20 14.26
CA SER A 21 1.70 -15.68 15.37
C SER A 21 0.48 -14.86 14.93
N PHE A 22 0.59 -14.04 13.88
CA PHE A 22 -0.54 -13.23 13.39
C PHE A 22 -1.58 -14.08 12.65
N LEU A 23 -1.13 -15.09 11.91
CA LEU A 23 -2.03 -15.99 11.18
C LEU A 23 -2.84 -16.85 12.16
N GLN A 24 -2.21 -17.33 13.24
CA GLN A 24 -2.90 -18.06 14.31
C GLN A 24 -3.93 -17.20 15.04
N ALA A 25 -3.58 -15.96 15.41
CA ALA A 25 -4.52 -15.05 16.06
C ALA A 25 -5.74 -14.74 15.18
N TYR A 26 -5.51 -14.53 13.88
CA TYR A 26 -6.57 -14.28 12.90
C TYR A 26 -7.48 -15.51 12.70
N VAL A 27 -6.91 -16.72 12.59
CA VAL A 27 -7.67 -17.97 12.50
C VAL A 27 -8.50 -18.20 13.76
N GLN A 28 -7.90 -18.00 14.93
CA GLN A 28 -8.59 -18.16 16.21
C GLN A 28 -9.74 -17.15 16.36
N GLN A 29 -9.55 -15.91 15.87
CA GLN A 29 -10.61 -14.91 15.84
C GLN A 29 -11.76 -15.33 14.91
N LEU A 30 -11.47 -15.92 13.75
CA LEU A 30 -12.49 -16.44 12.82
C LEU A 30 -13.26 -17.63 13.41
N GLU A 31 -12.59 -18.54 14.12
CA GLU A 31 -13.26 -19.64 14.81
C GLU A 31 -14.18 -19.13 15.92
N THR A 32 -13.72 -18.12 16.66
CA THR A 32 -14.50 -17.48 17.74
C THR A 32 -15.72 -16.74 17.19
N SER A 33 -15.59 -16.04 16.06
CA SER A 33 -16.72 -15.36 15.42
C SER A 33 -17.74 -16.35 14.86
N ARG A 34 -17.28 -17.47 14.27
CA ARG A 34 -18.17 -18.54 13.78
C ARG A 34 -19.01 -19.14 14.90
N LEU A 35 -18.43 -19.40 16.07
CA LEU A 35 -19.16 -19.94 17.22
C LEU A 35 -20.18 -18.93 17.77
N LYS A 36 -19.82 -17.64 17.85
CA LYS A 36 -20.75 -16.58 18.25
C LYS A 36 -21.93 -16.45 17.28
N LEU A 37 -21.68 -16.59 15.98
CA LEU A 37 -22.73 -16.55 14.96
C LEU A 37 -23.72 -17.73 15.14
N ALA A 38 -23.21 -18.95 15.31
CA ALA A 38 -24.04 -20.13 15.54
C ALA A 38 -24.90 -20.00 16.81
N GLN A 39 -24.37 -19.38 17.87
CA GLN A 39 -25.12 -19.11 19.10
C GLN A 39 -26.26 -18.11 18.88
N LEU A 40 -26.01 -17.03 18.14
CA LEU A 40 -27.02 -16.02 17.83
C LEU A 40 -28.12 -16.57 16.93
N GLU A 41 -27.78 -17.43 15.96
CA GLU A 41 -28.76 -18.12 15.11
C GLU A 41 -29.69 -19.01 15.95
N LEU A 42 -29.15 -19.74 16.93
CA LEU A 42 -29.94 -20.56 17.85
C LEU A 42 -30.87 -19.72 18.74
N GLU A 43 -30.39 -18.58 19.23
CA GLU A 43 -31.20 -17.65 20.03
C GLU A 43 -32.31 -16.99 19.21
N LEU A 44 -32.04 -16.66 17.94
CA LEU A 44 -33.03 -16.12 17.01
C LEU A 44 -34.12 -17.15 16.67
N GLU A 45 -33.74 -18.41 16.44
CA GLU A 45 -34.70 -19.50 16.27
C GLU A 45 -35.57 -19.69 17.52
N ARG A 46 -34.98 -19.66 18.71
CA ARG A 46 -35.71 -19.75 19.98
C ARG A 46 -36.69 -18.58 20.18
N ALA A 47 -36.26 -17.36 19.86
CA ALA A 47 -37.10 -16.16 19.94
C ALA A 47 -38.28 -16.21 18.95
N ARG A 48 -38.07 -16.76 17.74
CA ARG A 48 -39.15 -17.00 16.78
C ARG A 48 -40.20 -18.00 17.28
N HIS A 49 -39.77 -19.04 18.00
CA HIS A 49 -40.69 -20.01 18.61
C HIS A 49 -41.44 -19.42 19.81
N GLN A 50 -40.84 -18.47 20.54
CA GLN A 50 -41.49 -17.77 21.66
C GLN A 50 -42.43 -16.64 21.21
N GLY A 51 -42.21 -16.03 20.04
CA GLY A 51 -43.07 -14.99 19.46
C GLY A 51 -44.42 -15.47 18.91
N LEU A 52 -44.64 -16.79 18.78
CA LEU A 52 -45.89 -17.37 18.28
C LEU A 52 -46.99 -17.46 19.37
N LEU A 53 -46.68 -17.15 20.63
CA LEU A 53 -47.62 -17.28 21.75
C LEU A 53 -48.26 -15.96 22.25
N ILE A 54 -48.02 -14.83 21.58
CA ILE A 54 -48.69 -13.54 21.92
C ILE A 54 -49.22 -12.90 20.62
N GLY A 55 -50.17 -13.57 19.98
CA GLY A 55 -50.93 -13.02 18.84
C GLY A 55 -52.38 -12.81 19.23
N GLY A 56 -52.77 -11.58 19.60
CA GLY A 56 -54.15 -11.25 19.93
C GLY A 56 -54.48 -9.75 19.92
N ALA A 57 -55.09 -9.33 18.81
CA ALA A 57 -56.04 -8.21 18.65
C ALA A 57 -55.56 -6.72 18.59
N THR A 58 -55.75 -6.16 17.38
CA THR A 58 -56.34 -4.85 17.00
C THR A 58 -55.84 -3.52 17.61
N ALA A 59 -55.36 -2.58 16.78
CA ALA A 59 -56.07 -1.31 16.47
C ALA A 59 -55.27 -0.37 15.54
N ASN A 60 -56.04 0.31 14.69
CA ASN A 60 -55.72 1.36 13.73
C ASN A 60 -55.10 2.61 14.39
N MET A 61 -54.22 3.35 13.70
CA MET A 61 -54.16 4.84 13.61
C MET A 61 -52.78 5.31 13.10
N GLY A 62 -52.79 6.11 12.03
CA GLY A 62 -51.59 6.64 11.38
C GLY A 62 -50.95 7.83 12.10
N LEU A 63 -49.84 8.31 11.54
CA LEU A 63 -49.62 9.71 11.18
C LEU A 63 -48.28 9.86 10.42
N CYS A 64 -48.38 10.62 9.33
CA CYS A 64 -47.28 11.16 8.54
C CYS A 64 -46.53 12.24 9.34
N GLY A 65 -45.20 12.19 9.35
CA GLY A 65 -44.34 13.23 9.92
C GLY A 65 -43.15 13.49 9.00
N SER A 66 -43.15 14.66 8.37
CA SER A 66 -42.08 15.24 7.56
C SER A 66 -40.74 15.29 8.31
N VAL A 67 -39.63 14.88 7.67
CA VAL A 67 -38.26 15.06 8.18
C VAL A 67 -37.41 15.79 7.14
N ASN A 68 -36.81 16.91 7.57
CA ASN A 68 -35.90 17.77 6.80
C ASN A 68 -34.64 17.02 6.29
N PRO A 69 -34.02 17.45 5.17
CA PRO A 69 -32.80 16.85 4.64
C PRO A 69 -31.58 17.40 5.38
N GLY A 70 -31.04 16.66 6.35
CA GLY A 70 -29.81 17.09 7.04
C GLY A 70 -29.30 16.17 8.15
N THR A 71 -30.15 15.30 8.69
CA THR A 71 -29.73 14.36 9.75
C THR A 71 -30.31 12.99 9.43
N PHE A 72 -29.50 12.09 8.88
CA PHE A 72 -29.89 10.70 8.67
C PHE A 72 -29.95 10.00 10.04
N ASN A 73 -31.11 10.06 10.69
CA ASN A 73 -31.38 9.30 11.90
C ASN A 73 -31.63 7.83 11.54
N LEU A 74 -30.65 6.96 11.82
CA LEU A 74 -30.79 5.49 11.65
C LEU A 74 -31.82 4.86 12.60
N PHE A 75 -32.40 5.62 13.53
CA PHE A 75 -33.21 5.09 14.64
C PHE A 75 -34.64 4.66 14.24
N GLY A 76 -35.05 4.86 12.99
CA GLY A 76 -36.41 4.55 12.51
C GLY A 76 -36.49 3.70 11.24
N MET A 77 -35.37 3.19 10.72
CA MET A 77 -35.37 2.35 9.52
C MET A 77 -35.61 0.88 9.87
N ALA A 78 -36.39 0.16 9.05
CA ALA A 78 -36.52 -1.28 9.20
C ALA A 78 -35.12 -1.93 9.07
N GLN A 79 -34.86 -3.01 9.81
CA GLN A 79 -33.53 -3.65 9.84
C GLN A 79 -33.01 -4.05 8.45
N ASN A 80 -33.91 -4.31 7.49
CA ASN A 80 -33.59 -4.62 6.10
C ASN A 80 -33.03 -3.41 5.32
N ASP A 81 -33.46 -2.18 5.63
CA ASP A 81 -33.01 -0.96 4.96
C ASP A 81 -31.59 -0.58 5.39
N VAL A 82 -31.25 -0.80 6.67
CA VAL A 82 -29.90 -0.58 7.20
C VAL A 82 -28.91 -1.59 6.61
N ILE A 83 -29.30 -2.86 6.49
CA ILE A 83 -28.47 -3.90 5.87
C ILE A 83 -28.20 -3.57 4.39
N LEU A 84 -29.22 -3.10 3.66
CA LEU A 84 -29.09 -2.71 2.26
C LEU A 84 -28.10 -1.55 2.09
N ILE A 85 -28.23 -0.49 2.90
CA ILE A 85 -27.31 0.67 2.86
C ILE A 85 -25.87 0.25 3.18
N LEU A 86 -25.67 -0.59 4.20
CA LEU A 86 -24.35 -1.09 4.57
C LEU A 86 -23.72 -1.99 3.49
N THR A 87 -24.53 -2.82 2.81
CA THR A 87 -24.04 -3.66 1.70
C THR A 87 -23.73 -2.82 0.46
N TYR A 88 -24.54 -1.84 0.10
CA TYR A 88 -24.22 -0.92 -1.00
C TYR A 88 -22.96 -0.10 -0.72
N LYS A 89 -22.79 0.43 0.50
CA LYS A 89 -21.61 1.19 0.88
C LYS A 89 -20.35 0.32 0.90
N CYS A 90 -20.43 -0.89 1.45
CA CYS A 90 -19.34 -1.87 1.39
C CYS A 90 -18.97 -2.24 -0.05
N HIS A 91 -19.97 -2.46 -0.92
CA HIS A 91 -19.73 -2.74 -2.33
C HIS A 91 -19.07 -1.57 -3.06
N GLN A 92 -19.48 -0.33 -2.76
CA GLN A 92 -18.89 0.88 -3.34
C GLN A 92 -17.44 1.06 -2.89
N ASP A 93 -17.16 0.94 -1.58
CA ASP A 93 -15.80 1.06 -1.02
C ASP A 93 -14.86 0.00 -1.62
N ILE A 94 -15.32 -1.25 -1.77
CA ILE A 94 -14.55 -2.33 -2.43
C ILE A 94 -14.30 -2.00 -3.91
N TRP A 95 -15.29 -1.46 -4.60
CA TRP A 95 -15.18 -1.11 -6.01
C TRP A 95 -14.17 0.03 -6.22
N ASP A 96 -14.21 1.07 -5.39
CA ASP A 96 -13.29 2.19 -5.43
C ASP A 96 -11.84 1.76 -5.15
N THR A 97 -11.61 0.89 -4.17
CA THR A 97 -10.28 0.29 -3.92
C THR A 97 -9.80 -0.54 -5.12
N CYS A 98 -10.63 -1.43 -5.66
CA CYS A 98 -10.26 -2.25 -6.81
C CYS A 98 -9.97 -1.42 -8.07
N ALA A 99 -10.75 -0.37 -8.31
CA ALA A 99 -10.56 0.54 -9.43
C ALA A 99 -9.24 1.32 -9.31
N GLY A 100 -8.92 1.84 -8.13
CA GLY A 100 -7.66 2.56 -7.87
C GLY A 100 -6.42 1.67 -8.08
N ILE A 101 -6.47 0.43 -7.58
CA ILE A 101 -5.35 -0.52 -7.78
C ILE A 101 -5.22 -0.95 -9.23
N ALA A 102 -6.32 -1.22 -9.94
CA ALA A 102 -6.28 -1.59 -11.35
C ALA A 102 -5.72 -0.45 -12.23
N ALA A 103 -6.10 0.81 -11.95
CA ALA A 103 -5.55 1.97 -12.62
C ALA A 103 -4.03 2.07 -12.41
N PHE A 104 -3.57 1.91 -11.18
CA PHE A 104 -2.15 1.88 -10.85
C PHE A 104 -1.39 0.76 -11.58
N GLU A 105 -1.92 -0.47 -11.60
CA GLU A 105 -1.26 -1.61 -12.28
C GLU A 105 -1.06 -1.33 -13.78
N MET A 106 -2.09 -0.77 -14.44
CA MET A 106 -2.02 -0.41 -15.85
C MET A 106 -0.98 0.68 -16.11
N GLU A 107 -1.05 1.79 -15.34
CA GLU A 107 -0.12 2.90 -15.50
C GLU A 107 1.32 2.53 -15.15
N TYR A 108 1.51 1.70 -14.13
CA TYR A 108 2.82 1.19 -13.74
C TYR A 108 3.42 0.28 -14.81
N GLY A 109 2.62 -0.56 -15.47
CA GLY A 109 3.05 -1.33 -16.63
C GLY A 109 3.64 -0.44 -17.73
N HIS A 110 2.92 0.63 -18.09
CA HIS A 110 3.40 1.62 -19.05
C HIS A 110 4.66 2.36 -18.57
N TRP A 111 4.70 2.73 -17.28
CA TRP A 111 5.86 3.38 -16.67
C TRP A 111 7.13 2.55 -16.81
N ILE A 112 7.03 1.23 -16.68
CA ILE A 112 8.16 0.30 -16.83
C ILE A 112 8.69 0.28 -18.27
N GLU A 113 7.82 0.33 -19.27
CA GLU A 113 8.22 0.41 -20.69
C GLU A 113 8.98 1.72 -20.97
N VAL A 114 8.46 2.84 -20.47
CA VAL A 114 9.12 4.15 -20.60
C VAL A 114 10.44 4.18 -19.85
N GLN A 115 10.51 3.56 -18.67
CA GLN A 115 11.75 3.44 -17.90
C GLN A 115 12.84 2.68 -18.68
N GLN A 116 12.49 1.59 -19.37
CA GLN A 116 13.43 0.84 -20.21
C GLN A 116 13.97 1.69 -21.37
N ARG A 117 13.10 2.50 -21.99
CA ARG A 117 13.50 3.43 -23.06
C ARG A 117 14.45 4.51 -22.53
N LYS A 118 14.13 5.12 -21.38
CA LYS A 118 14.99 6.13 -20.74
C LYS A 118 16.36 5.58 -20.32
N ILE A 119 16.43 4.32 -19.86
CA ILE A 119 17.70 3.62 -19.60
C ILE A 119 18.53 3.51 -20.89
N TYR A 120 17.90 3.19 -22.02
CA TYR A 120 18.57 3.13 -23.32
C TYR A 120 19.07 4.51 -23.77
N GLU A 121 18.24 5.55 -23.64
CA GLU A 121 18.62 6.94 -23.96
C GLU A 121 19.80 7.44 -23.11
N LEU A 122 19.78 7.18 -21.80
CA LEU A 122 20.90 7.49 -20.91
C LEU A 122 22.19 6.78 -21.33
N ARG A 123 22.11 5.51 -21.71
CA ARG A 123 23.28 4.76 -22.20
C ARG A 123 23.84 5.39 -23.47
N ASN A 124 22.99 5.73 -24.43
CA ASN A 124 23.38 6.37 -25.68
C ASN A 124 24.01 7.75 -25.44
N VAL A 125 23.42 8.56 -24.54
CA VAL A 125 23.90 9.92 -24.29
C VAL A 125 25.30 9.93 -23.68
N LEU A 126 25.61 8.91 -22.87
CA LEU A 126 26.90 8.75 -22.20
C LEU A 126 27.99 8.23 -23.14
N GLN A 127 27.64 7.46 -24.17
CA GLN A 127 28.57 6.93 -25.16
C GLN A 127 28.95 7.95 -26.25
N SER A 128 28.09 8.94 -26.50
CA SER A 128 28.30 9.95 -27.54
C SER A 128 28.84 11.27 -26.97
N PRO A 129 29.61 12.06 -27.75
CA PRO A 129 30.11 13.36 -27.34
C PRO A 129 29.01 14.44 -27.37
N ASN A 130 27.94 14.23 -26.60
CA ASN A 130 26.82 15.15 -26.48
C ASN A 130 27.15 16.34 -25.57
N GLY A 131 26.48 17.47 -25.83
CA GLY A 131 26.63 18.69 -25.06
C GLY A 131 26.03 18.56 -23.66
N ASP A 132 26.59 19.31 -22.69
CA ASP A 132 26.15 19.26 -21.28
C ASP A 132 24.67 19.65 -21.09
N VAL A 133 24.16 20.53 -21.96
CA VAL A 133 22.74 20.96 -21.96
C VAL A 133 21.81 19.80 -22.33
N GLU A 134 22.14 19.02 -23.35
CA GLU A 134 21.33 17.87 -23.78
C GLU A 134 21.29 16.79 -22.69
N VAL A 135 22.44 16.49 -22.10
CA VAL A 135 22.53 15.54 -20.99
C VAL A 135 21.71 16.03 -19.79
N ARG A 136 21.75 17.33 -19.47
CA ARG A 136 20.99 17.92 -18.37
C ARG A 136 19.49 17.79 -18.58
N LEU A 137 18.98 18.09 -19.78
CA LEU A 137 17.57 17.95 -20.11
C LEU A 137 17.10 16.50 -19.96
N LEU A 138 17.90 15.53 -20.43
CA LEU A 138 17.58 14.12 -20.25
C LEU A 138 17.59 13.70 -18.77
N VAL A 139 18.55 14.19 -17.98
CA VAL A 139 18.59 13.93 -16.53
C VAL A 139 17.33 14.47 -15.84
N GLU A 140 16.91 15.70 -16.14
CA GLU A 140 15.71 16.31 -15.58
C GLU A 140 14.45 15.53 -15.97
N ASP A 141 14.33 15.12 -17.23
CA ASP A 141 13.23 14.30 -17.76
C ASP A 141 13.19 12.88 -17.13
N VAL A 142 14.33 12.29 -16.80
CA VAL A 142 14.39 11.01 -16.07
C VAL A 142 14.00 11.19 -14.60
N VAL A 143 14.46 12.26 -13.95
CA VAL A 143 14.07 12.56 -12.55
C VAL A 143 12.57 12.82 -12.46
N GLU A 144 12.00 13.56 -13.41
CA GLU A 144 10.55 13.79 -13.51
C GLU A 144 9.78 12.48 -13.75
N HIS A 145 10.32 11.57 -14.56
CA HIS A 145 9.73 10.25 -14.77
C HIS A 145 9.59 9.44 -13.47
N TYR A 146 10.59 9.46 -12.59
CA TYR A 146 10.45 8.88 -11.24
C TYR A 146 9.44 9.65 -10.37
N GLY A 147 9.34 10.97 -10.52
CA GLY A 147 8.29 11.78 -9.89
C GLY A 147 6.87 11.32 -10.27
N ASN A 148 6.66 10.92 -11.52
CA ASN A 148 5.39 10.35 -11.96
C ASN A 148 5.07 9.03 -11.26
N LEU A 149 6.06 8.16 -11.03
CA LEU A 149 5.88 6.93 -10.25
C LEU A 149 5.35 7.24 -8.85
N PHE A 150 5.97 8.19 -8.14
CA PHE A 150 5.56 8.56 -6.79
C PHE A 150 4.16 9.18 -6.76
N ARG A 151 3.79 9.93 -7.81
CA ARG A 151 2.44 10.48 -7.96
C ARG A 151 1.39 9.38 -8.12
N MET A 152 1.62 8.41 -9.01
CA MET A 152 0.70 7.28 -9.21
C MET A 152 0.60 6.41 -7.94
N LYS A 153 1.73 6.20 -7.25
CA LYS A 153 1.76 5.50 -5.96
C LYS A 153 0.97 6.22 -4.87
N ARG A 154 0.94 7.55 -4.84
CA ARG A 154 0.11 8.29 -3.90
C ARG A 154 -1.38 7.95 -4.07
N ASP A 155 -1.83 7.86 -5.31
CA ASP A 155 -3.23 7.55 -5.61
C ASP A 155 -3.55 6.08 -5.29
N ALA A 156 -2.62 5.16 -5.56
CA ALA A 156 -2.72 3.77 -5.11
C ALA A 156 -2.72 3.64 -3.58
N ALA A 157 -1.93 4.45 -2.85
CA ALA A 157 -1.88 4.42 -1.39
C ALA A 157 -3.20 4.84 -0.74
N ARG A 158 -3.92 5.78 -1.37
CA ARG A 158 -5.28 6.20 -0.96
C ARG A 158 -6.31 5.09 -1.15
N ALA A 159 -6.15 4.30 -2.20
CA ALA A 159 -7.02 3.16 -2.48
C ALA A 159 -6.72 1.98 -1.55
N ASP A 160 -5.44 1.62 -1.42
CA ASP A 160 -4.93 0.57 -0.53
C ASP A 160 -3.41 0.74 -0.29
N ALA A 161 -3.04 1.32 0.86
CA ALA A 161 -1.63 1.47 1.24
C ALA A 161 -0.92 0.12 1.51
N PHE A 162 -1.65 -0.93 1.91
CA PHE A 162 -1.06 -2.25 2.15
C PHE A 162 -0.58 -2.89 0.86
N TYR A 163 -1.31 -2.71 -0.25
CA TYR A 163 -0.91 -3.17 -1.57
C TYR A 163 0.52 -2.69 -1.92
N LEU A 164 0.85 -1.43 -1.60
CA LEU A 164 2.19 -0.87 -1.83
C LEU A 164 3.21 -1.36 -0.81
N VAL A 165 2.88 -1.33 0.49
CA VAL A 165 3.81 -1.65 1.59
C VAL A 165 4.24 -3.12 1.55
N PHE A 166 3.32 -4.04 1.22
CA PHE A 166 3.64 -5.46 1.04
C PHE A 166 4.19 -5.78 -0.36
N GLY A 167 4.23 -4.80 -1.25
CA GLY A 167 4.87 -4.95 -2.56
C GLY A 167 4.09 -5.84 -3.53
N MET A 168 2.77 -5.91 -3.42
CA MET A 168 1.93 -6.77 -4.27
C MET A 168 2.03 -6.44 -5.77
N TRP A 169 2.52 -5.25 -6.09
CA TRP A 169 2.83 -4.73 -7.43
C TRP A 169 4.23 -5.10 -7.96
N ARG A 170 5.00 -5.91 -7.22
CA ARG A 170 6.41 -6.21 -7.50
C ARG A 170 6.66 -7.72 -7.56
N THR A 171 7.75 -8.11 -8.22
CA THR A 171 8.19 -9.51 -8.20
C THR A 171 8.65 -9.92 -6.79
N PRO A 172 8.61 -11.22 -6.42
CA PRO A 172 9.04 -11.66 -5.09
C PRO A 172 10.48 -11.25 -4.72
N VAL A 173 11.38 -11.22 -5.72
CA VAL A 173 12.77 -10.76 -5.51
C VAL A 173 12.81 -9.27 -5.20
N GLU A 174 12.06 -8.44 -5.92
CA GLU A 174 11.97 -7.01 -5.61
C GLU A 174 11.32 -6.74 -4.26
N GLN A 175 10.28 -7.51 -3.90
CA GLN A 175 9.58 -7.40 -2.61
C GLN A 175 10.54 -7.53 -1.42
N PHE A 176 11.53 -8.41 -1.54
CA PHE A 176 12.55 -8.63 -0.49
C PHE A 176 13.37 -7.37 -0.18
N PHE A 177 13.57 -6.49 -1.16
CA PHE A 177 14.36 -5.25 -1.02
C PHE A 177 13.48 -3.99 -0.82
N LEU A 178 12.17 -4.15 -0.59
CA LEU A 178 11.29 -3.01 -0.36
C LEU A 178 11.44 -2.46 1.05
N TRP A 179 11.62 -1.14 1.12
CA TRP A 179 11.50 -0.34 2.33
C TRP A 179 10.29 0.57 2.17
N ILE A 180 9.23 0.43 2.98
CA ILE A 180 8.01 1.28 2.93
C ILE A 180 7.55 1.54 1.47
N GLY A 181 7.18 0.44 0.80
CA GLY A 181 6.62 0.46 -0.56
C GLY A 181 7.56 0.91 -1.68
N GLY A 182 8.88 0.94 -1.50
CA GLY A 182 9.83 1.26 -2.57
C GLY A 182 11.29 1.00 -2.20
N PHE A 183 12.24 1.56 -2.96
CA PHE A 183 13.66 1.46 -2.61
C PHE A 183 14.02 2.31 -1.39
N GLN A 184 15.07 1.95 -0.65
CA GLN A 184 15.60 2.79 0.42
C GLN A 184 16.66 3.76 -0.15
N PRO A 185 16.51 5.09 -0.01
CA PRO A 185 17.43 6.06 -0.60
C PRO A 185 18.90 5.92 -0.18
N SER A 186 19.20 5.70 1.10
CA SER A 186 20.57 5.52 1.61
C SER A 186 21.28 4.31 1.02
N GLU A 187 20.57 3.18 0.92
CA GLU A 187 21.03 1.94 0.29
C GLU A 187 21.21 2.13 -1.21
N LEU A 188 20.28 2.83 -1.87
CA LEU A 188 20.43 3.14 -3.27
C LEU A 188 21.72 3.94 -3.52
N ILE A 189 22.00 4.95 -2.70
CA ILE A 189 23.24 5.72 -2.78
C ILE A 189 24.45 4.78 -2.64
N ASN A 190 24.45 3.85 -1.68
CA ASN A 190 25.52 2.86 -1.54
C ASN A 190 25.73 2.00 -2.80
N VAL A 191 24.64 1.61 -3.47
CA VAL A 191 24.71 0.76 -4.66
C VAL A 191 25.25 1.52 -5.89
N VAL A 192 24.89 2.79 -6.06
CA VAL A 192 25.30 3.57 -7.25
C VAL A 192 26.66 4.23 -7.08
N MET A 193 27.08 4.53 -5.85
CA MET A 193 28.32 5.26 -5.57
C MET A 193 29.58 4.64 -6.20
N PRO A 194 29.82 3.31 -6.16
CA PRO A 194 30.99 2.69 -6.78
C PRO A 194 31.03 2.83 -8.31
N GLN A 195 29.89 3.14 -8.94
CA GLN A 195 29.76 3.29 -10.38
C GLN A 195 30.00 4.73 -10.85
N LEU A 196 30.11 5.68 -9.90
CA LEU A 196 30.41 7.07 -10.16
C LEU A 196 31.91 7.31 -10.10
N GLU A 197 32.55 7.30 -11.26
CA GLU A 197 33.95 7.68 -11.43
C GLU A 197 34.11 9.22 -11.36
N ASP A 198 35.30 9.67 -10.93
CA ASP A 198 35.74 11.08 -10.98
C ASP A 198 34.90 12.08 -10.17
N LEU A 199 34.41 11.67 -8.99
CA LEU A 199 33.79 12.61 -8.05
C LEU A 199 34.86 13.46 -7.36
N THR A 200 34.65 14.77 -7.35
CA THR A 200 35.50 15.69 -6.56
C THR A 200 35.31 15.46 -5.06
N ASP A 201 36.32 15.80 -4.24
CA ASP A 201 36.21 15.69 -2.77
C ASP A 201 35.01 16.46 -2.22
N GLN A 202 34.70 17.63 -2.81
CA GLN A 202 33.54 18.42 -2.42
C GLN A 202 32.22 17.71 -2.74
N GLN A 203 32.13 17.05 -3.91
CA GLN A 203 30.95 16.26 -4.26
C GLN A 203 30.80 15.05 -3.34
N LEU A 204 31.90 14.33 -3.04
CA LEU A 204 31.89 13.20 -2.13
C LEU A 204 31.36 13.57 -0.74
N VAL A 205 31.80 14.70 -0.18
CA VAL A 205 31.29 15.20 1.10
C VAL A 205 29.79 15.52 1.01
N LYS A 206 29.35 16.19 -0.06
CA LYS A 206 27.93 16.50 -0.26
C LYS A 206 27.06 15.24 -0.39
N VAL A 207 27.52 14.22 -1.13
CA VAL A 207 26.79 12.96 -1.29
C VAL A 207 26.73 12.18 0.04
N ARG A 208 27.83 12.12 0.81
CA ARG A 208 27.82 11.50 2.15
C ARG A 208 26.85 12.21 3.10
N ASN A 209 26.82 13.55 3.06
CA ASN A 209 25.86 14.33 3.86
C ASN A 209 24.41 14.05 3.43
N LEU A 210 24.15 13.96 2.13
CA LEU A 210 22.84 13.57 1.61
C LEU A 210 22.45 12.17 2.09
N GLN A 211 23.35 11.20 2.01
CA GLN A 211 23.14 9.84 2.47
C GLN A 211 22.81 9.78 3.96
N HIS A 212 23.60 10.45 4.80
CA HIS A 212 23.36 10.52 6.23
C HIS A 212 22.01 11.18 6.54
N SER A 213 21.65 12.26 5.83
CA SER A 213 20.34 12.88 5.96
C SER A 213 19.20 11.95 5.55
N CYS A 214 19.39 11.10 4.52
CA CYS A 214 18.41 10.08 4.15
C CYS A 214 18.27 9.05 5.27
N GLN A 215 19.38 8.52 5.79
CA GLN A 215 19.39 7.52 6.85
C GLN A 215 18.64 8.01 8.10
N GLN A 216 18.86 9.25 8.52
CA GLN A 216 18.15 9.85 9.65
C GLN A 216 16.63 9.91 9.44
N ALA A 217 16.20 10.33 8.25
CA ALA A 217 14.77 10.37 7.91
C ALA A 217 14.17 8.96 7.78
N GLU A 218 14.93 8.01 7.22
CA GLU A 218 14.54 6.61 7.11
C GLU A 218 14.36 5.96 8.49
N ASP A 219 15.28 6.20 9.41
CA ASP A 219 15.23 5.69 10.79
C ASP A 219 14.02 6.27 11.54
N ALA A 220 13.76 7.57 11.38
CA ALA A 220 12.58 8.21 11.97
C ALA A 220 11.27 7.61 11.42
N LEU A 221 11.18 7.41 10.10
CA LEU A 221 10.01 6.78 9.47
C LEU A 221 9.84 5.33 9.90
N LYS A 222 10.93 4.56 9.99
CA LYS A 222 10.93 3.18 10.48
C LYS A 222 10.44 3.09 11.93
N GLN A 223 10.95 3.94 12.81
CA GLN A 223 10.49 4.00 14.21
C GLN A 223 9.01 4.37 14.30
N GLY A 224 8.56 5.34 13.51
CA GLY A 224 7.14 5.71 13.44
C GLY A 224 6.25 4.54 12.98
N MET A 225 6.68 3.81 11.94
CA MET A 225 5.99 2.62 11.45
C MET A 225 5.94 1.50 12.49
N ASP A 226 7.03 1.25 13.20
CA ASP A 226 7.09 0.24 14.26
C ASP A 226 6.16 0.59 15.43
N LYS A 227 6.09 1.87 15.80
CA LYS A 227 5.12 2.37 16.78
C LYS A 227 3.68 2.18 16.29
N LEU A 228 3.39 2.50 15.03
CA LEU A 228 2.07 2.28 14.43
C LEU A 228 1.67 0.80 14.50
N ARG A 229 2.58 -0.12 14.13
CA ARG A 229 2.34 -1.57 14.22
C ARG A 229 2.03 -2.01 15.66
N GLN A 230 2.75 -1.48 16.64
CA GLN A 230 2.49 -1.76 18.06
C GLN A 230 1.12 -1.24 18.50
N THR A 231 0.76 -0.01 18.13
CA THR A 231 -0.55 0.58 18.41
C THR A 231 -1.67 -0.24 17.79
N LEU A 232 -1.55 -0.63 16.52
CA LEU A 232 -2.52 -1.48 15.84
C LEU A 232 -2.67 -2.85 16.54
N ALA A 233 -1.56 -3.49 16.93
CA ALA A 233 -1.61 -4.76 17.65
C ALA A 233 -2.36 -4.63 18.99
N GLN A 234 -2.09 -3.56 19.76
CA GLN A 234 -2.78 -3.26 21.01
C GLN A 234 -4.28 -3.02 20.79
N SER A 235 -4.65 -2.22 19.77
CA SER A 235 -6.05 -1.96 19.43
C SER A 235 -6.81 -3.24 19.10
N ILE A 236 -6.20 -4.16 18.33
CA ILE A 236 -6.81 -5.47 18.01
C ILE A 236 -7.04 -6.31 19.27
N THR A 237 -6.10 -6.32 20.22
CA THR A 237 -6.28 -7.02 21.51
C THR A 237 -7.43 -6.40 22.32
N THR A 238 -7.56 -5.07 22.36
CA THR A 238 -8.65 -4.40 23.09
C THR A 238 -10.04 -4.68 22.51
N LEU A 239 -10.15 -4.77 21.17
CA LEU A 239 -11.39 -5.15 20.50
C LEU A 239 -11.88 -6.55 20.86
N ALA A 240 -10.97 -7.45 21.26
CA ALA A 240 -11.29 -8.82 21.66
C ALA A 240 -11.70 -8.96 23.14
N GLY A 241 -11.37 -7.97 23.98
CA GLY A 241 -11.43 -8.09 25.44
C GLY A 241 -12.73 -7.66 26.11
N GLU A 242 -13.41 -6.59 25.67
CA GLU A 242 -14.57 -6.02 26.40
C GLU A 242 -15.62 -5.38 25.47
N ALA A 243 -16.91 -5.55 25.80
CA ALA A 243 -18.06 -5.15 24.98
C ALA A 243 -18.42 -3.65 25.05
N THR A 244 -17.73 -2.86 25.87
CA THR A 244 -18.07 -1.44 26.08
C THR A 244 -17.26 -0.54 25.15
N SER A 245 -17.92 -0.08 24.09
CA SER A 245 -17.45 0.90 23.08
C SER A 245 -16.66 0.35 21.88
N TYR A 246 -17.15 -0.75 21.29
CA TYR A 246 -16.68 -1.28 20.00
C TYR A 246 -16.62 -0.22 18.87
N SER A 247 -17.57 0.73 18.84
CA SER A 247 -17.63 1.75 17.78
C SER A 247 -16.46 2.75 17.85
N SER A 248 -16.08 3.26 19.03
CA SER A 248 -14.96 4.20 19.15
C SER A 248 -13.60 3.52 18.91
N GLN A 249 -13.48 2.25 19.29
CA GLN A 249 -12.26 1.44 19.07
C GLN A 249 -12.04 1.09 17.59
N VAL A 250 -13.11 0.75 16.86
CA VAL A 250 -13.04 0.49 15.41
C VAL A 250 -12.68 1.76 14.64
N VAL A 251 -13.24 2.92 15.02
CA VAL A 251 -12.89 4.22 14.40
C VAL A 251 -11.42 4.54 14.64
N SER A 252 -10.92 4.44 15.88
CA SER A 252 -9.50 4.69 16.17
C SER A 252 -8.56 3.72 15.45
N THR A 253 -8.95 2.44 15.35
CA THR A 253 -8.17 1.44 14.59
C THR A 253 -8.13 1.80 13.10
N ARG A 254 -9.23 2.28 12.54
CA ARG A 254 -9.31 2.72 11.15
C ARG A 254 -8.42 3.95 10.88
N GLU A 255 -8.46 4.96 11.75
CA GLU A 255 -7.60 6.16 11.64
C GLU A 255 -6.11 5.77 11.68
N ASN A 256 -5.75 4.80 12.53
CA ASN A 256 -4.40 4.25 12.56
C ASN A 256 -4.03 3.57 11.23
N LEU A 257 -4.95 2.82 10.60
CA LEU A 257 -4.70 2.21 9.28
C LEU A 257 -4.56 3.28 8.19
N GLU A 258 -5.37 4.34 8.22
CA GLU A 258 -5.28 5.48 7.30
C GLU A 258 -3.93 6.21 7.42
N SER A 259 -3.31 6.22 8.62
CA SER A 259 -1.96 6.78 8.80
C SER A 259 -0.88 6.09 7.96
N LEU A 260 -1.10 4.83 7.52
CA LEU A 260 -0.18 4.09 6.65
C LEU A 260 0.01 4.79 5.30
N GLU A 261 -1.05 5.39 4.76
CA GLU A 261 -0.99 6.21 3.54
C GLU A 261 0.06 7.32 3.71
N SER A 262 0.03 8.02 4.86
CA SER A 262 0.95 9.12 5.14
C SER A 262 2.41 8.67 5.21
N PHE A 263 2.70 7.46 5.72
CA PHE A 263 4.06 6.92 5.76
C PHE A 263 4.58 6.59 4.37
N VAL A 264 3.74 6.00 3.50
CA VAL A 264 4.09 5.75 2.11
C VAL A 264 4.39 7.05 1.37
N GLN A 265 3.57 8.07 1.57
CA GLN A 265 3.77 9.39 0.97
C GLN A 265 5.06 10.07 1.47
N GLN A 266 5.35 10.01 2.76
CA GLN A 266 6.59 10.57 3.31
C GLN A 266 7.83 9.84 2.79
N ALA A 267 7.78 8.51 2.69
CA ALA A 267 8.87 7.71 2.13
C ALA A 267 9.10 8.03 0.64
N ASP A 268 8.03 8.18 -0.16
CA ASP A 268 8.13 8.58 -1.56
C ASP A 268 8.60 10.02 -1.74
N HIS A 269 8.20 10.94 -0.86
CA HIS A 269 8.74 12.30 -0.84
C HIS A 269 10.25 12.30 -0.58
N LEU A 270 10.71 11.49 0.38
CA LEU A 270 12.14 11.34 0.65
C LEU A 270 12.88 10.82 -0.58
N ARG A 271 12.36 9.79 -1.27
CA ARG A 271 12.94 9.26 -2.51
C ARG A 271 13.08 10.33 -3.58
N GLU A 272 12.01 11.10 -3.82
CA GLU A 272 12.02 12.17 -4.82
C GLU A 272 13.04 13.25 -4.47
N GLN A 273 13.07 13.71 -3.21
CA GLN A 273 14.04 14.68 -2.71
C GLN A 273 15.47 14.17 -2.88
N SER A 274 15.73 12.91 -2.56
CA SER A 274 17.06 12.31 -2.67
C SER A 274 17.55 12.26 -4.11
N LEU A 275 16.69 11.85 -5.06
CA LEU A 275 17.03 11.83 -6.48
C LEU A 275 17.34 13.25 -7.02
N ARG A 276 16.50 14.23 -6.68
CA ARG A 276 16.70 15.64 -7.08
C ARG A 276 17.97 16.23 -6.47
N ARG A 277 18.23 15.99 -5.18
CA ARG A 277 19.44 16.51 -4.52
C ARG A 277 20.70 15.85 -5.08
N MET A 278 20.66 14.54 -5.33
CA MET A 278 21.78 13.83 -5.95
C MET A 278 22.10 14.42 -7.33
N SER A 279 21.10 14.64 -8.19
CA SER A 279 21.32 15.24 -9.51
C SER A 279 21.84 16.69 -9.46
N CYS A 280 21.49 17.46 -8.43
CA CYS A 280 22.04 18.81 -8.20
C CYS A 280 23.49 18.82 -7.68
N ILE A 281 23.93 17.78 -6.97
CA ILE A 281 25.31 17.67 -6.46
C ILE A 281 26.27 17.29 -7.60
N LEU A 282 25.79 16.45 -8.52
CA LEU A 282 26.57 15.90 -9.63
C LEU A 282 26.59 16.83 -10.84
N THR A 283 27.61 16.67 -11.70
CA THR A 283 27.55 17.24 -13.06
C THR A 283 26.50 16.49 -13.89
N PRO A 284 25.97 17.05 -14.99
CA PRO A 284 24.95 16.36 -15.79
C PRO A 284 25.39 14.98 -16.27
N ARG A 285 26.64 14.81 -16.71
CA ARG A 285 27.18 13.49 -17.09
C ARG A 285 27.26 12.52 -15.91
N GLN A 286 27.69 12.96 -14.74
CA GLN A 286 27.70 12.14 -13.53
C GLN A 286 26.27 11.78 -13.07
N ALA A 287 25.32 12.71 -13.16
CA ALA A 287 23.92 12.48 -12.85
C ALA A 287 23.27 11.46 -13.82
N ALA A 288 23.58 11.56 -15.12
CA ALA A 288 23.15 10.58 -16.11
C ALA A 288 23.72 9.18 -15.81
N LYS A 289 25.02 9.08 -15.47
CA LYS A 289 25.63 7.81 -15.01
C LYS A 289 24.92 7.27 -13.76
N CYS A 290 24.63 8.13 -12.78
CA CYS A 290 23.94 7.76 -11.54
C CYS A 290 22.55 7.18 -11.81
N LEU A 291 21.76 7.85 -12.65
CA LEU A 291 20.40 7.43 -13.00
C LEU A 291 20.39 6.17 -13.86
N LEU A 292 21.39 5.99 -14.73
CA LEU A 292 21.58 4.76 -15.49
C LEU A 292 21.87 3.59 -14.55
N ALA A 293 22.86 3.73 -13.66
CA ALA A 293 23.22 2.73 -12.66
C ALA A 293 22.02 2.33 -11.78
N PHE A 294 21.23 3.32 -11.35
CA PHE A 294 20.01 3.08 -10.61
C PHE A 294 18.96 2.30 -11.41
N GLY A 295 18.67 2.74 -12.64
CA GLY A 295 17.70 2.10 -13.51
C GLY A 295 18.06 0.65 -13.81
N GLU A 296 19.34 0.38 -14.11
CA GLU A 296 19.88 -0.96 -14.35
C GLU A 296 19.79 -1.84 -13.10
N HIS A 297 20.10 -1.31 -11.91
CA HIS A 297 19.95 -2.06 -10.67
C HIS A 297 18.50 -2.55 -10.45
N LEU A 298 17.52 -1.65 -10.61
CA LEU A 298 16.11 -2.03 -10.50
C LEU A 298 15.64 -2.97 -11.61
N GLN A 299 16.19 -2.84 -12.82
CA GLN A 299 15.91 -3.76 -13.93
C GLN A 299 16.47 -5.15 -13.66
N ASN A 300 17.66 -5.26 -13.08
CA ASN A 300 18.28 -6.52 -12.73
C ASN A 300 17.49 -7.24 -11.63
N LEU A 301 17.01 -6.53 -10.61
CA LEU A 301 16.12 -7.12 -9.60
C LEU A 301 14.84 -7.70 -10.23
N ARG A 302 14.22 -6.99 -11.19
CA ARG A 302 13.06 -7.50 -11.94
C ARG A 302 13.40 -8.74 -12.76
N ALA A 303 14.49 -8.70 -13.50
CA ALA A 303 14.91 -9.82 -14.34
C ALA A 303 15.17 -11.07 -13.50
N LEU A 304 15.85 -10.92 -12.36
CA LEU A 304 16.05 -12.01 -11.40
C LEU A 304 14.72 -12.56 -10.86
N GLY A 305 13.76 -11.69 -10.55
CA GLY A 305 12.41 -12.09 -10.14
C GLY A 305 11.70 -12.94 -11.20
N SER A 306 11.76 -12.53 -12.47
CA SER A 306 11.18 -13.29 -13.58
C SER A 306 11.87 -14.64 -13.79
N LEU A 307 13.20 -14.69 -13.70
CA LEU A 307 13.96 -15.95 -13.80
C LEU A 307 13.64 -16.91 -12.64
N TRP A 308 13.53 -16.38 -11.41
CA TRP A 308 13.14 -17.17 -10.25
C TRP A 308 11.74 -17.77 -10.41
N ALA A 309 10.79 -16.99 -10.93
CA ALA A 309 9.43 -17.46 -11.19
C ALA A 309 9.36 -18.53 -12.29
N ALA A 310 10.23 -18.43 -13.31
CA ALA A 310 10.30 -19.38 -14.43
C ALA A 310 11.08 -20.66 -14.11
N SER A 311 11.86 -20.70 -13.02
CA SER A 311 12.70 -21.85 -12.69
C SER A 311 11.85 -23.05 -12.26
N PRO A 312 12.02 -24.24 -12.87
CA PRO A 312 11.31 -25.44 -12.45
C PRO A 312 11.75 -25.82 -11.03
N ARG A 313 10.82 -25.73 -10.08
CA ARG A 313 11.04 -26.15 -8.69
C ARG A 313 11.17 -27.66 -8.67
N LYS A 314 12.40 -28.18 -8.72
CA LYS A 314 12.67 -29.58 -8.39
C LYS A 314 12.43 -29.74 -6.89
N PHE A 315 11.23 -30.16 -6.52
CA PHE A 315 10.97 -30.66 -5.18
C PHE A 315 11.76 -31.96 -5.04
N ALA A 316 12.82 -31.93 -4.22
CA ALA A 316 13.55 -33.11 -3.78
C ALA A 316 12.96 -33.61 -2.46
#